data_AF-A0A7S2PI91-F1
#
_entry.id   AF-A0A7S2PI91-F1
#
_cell.length_a   1.000
_cell.length_b   1.000
_cell.length_c   1.000
_cell.angle_alpha   90.00
_cell.angle_beta   90.00
_cell.angle_gamma   90.00
#
_symmetry.space_group_name_H-M   'P 1'
#
loop_
_entity.id
_entity.type
_entity.pdbx_description
1 polymer ?
#
loop_
_entity_poly.entity_id
_entity_poly.type
_entity_poly.pdbx_seq_one_letter_code
_entity_poly.pdbx_strand_id
1 'polypeptide(L)'
;AVLLDGGSQASFPAVLGIVWRNQAVIFVNFFITTLCYPGLITSVPCRQFVALRHEHWFQTLLLTAFSLADIVGRFMTHIRFGLYHGNIGVTVVVRAALFPLMMFCIRSDLATDEISMLVVSAFGFLNGYCVSLALIVVNDIP
;
A
#
# COMPACT_ATOMS: atom_id res chain seq x y z
N ALA A 1 -14.20 -2.42 -41.65
CA ALA A 1 -13.11 -1.97 -42.51
C ALA A 1 -13.16 -0.46 -42.66
N VAL A 2 -12.54 0.27 -41.72
CA VAL A 2 -12.08 1.65 -41.90
C VAL A 2 -10.86 1.80 -40.97
N LEU A 3 -9.67 1.71 -41.59
CA LEU A 3 -8.39 2.32 -41.20
C LEU A 3 -7.74 1.92 -39.86
N LEU A 4 -7.25 0.68 -39.80
CA LEU A 4 -5.96 0.41 -39.15
C LEU A 4 -4.90 0.32 -40.25
N ASP A 5 -4.68 1.45 -40.92
CA ASP A 5 -3.57 1.62 -41.84
C ASP A 5 -2.48 2.41 -41.12
N GLY A 6 -1.25 1.89 -41.11
CA GLY A 6 -0.09 2.53 -40.48
C GLY A 6 0.46 1.81 -39.26
N GLY A 7 1.25 0.77 -39.51
CA GLY A 7 2.08 0.12 -38.50
C GLY A 7 3.13 1.05 -37.90
N SER A 8 2.74 1.88 -36.94
CA SER A 8 3.66 2.32 -35.90
C SER A 8 3.60 1.24 -34.83
N GLN A 9 4.57 0.33 -34.83
CA GLN A 9 4.86 -0.43 -33.61
C GLN A 9 5.01 0.62 -32.51
N ALA A 10 4.07 0.69 -31.56
CA ALA A 10 4.21 1.56 -30.41
C ALA A 10 5.56 1.21 -29.77
N SER A 11 6.56 2.05 -30.02
CA SER A 11 7.93 1.76 -29.58
C SER A 11 7.90 1.70 -28.06
N PHE A 12 8.45 0.63 -27.47
CA PHE A 12 8.54 0.48 -26.00
C PHE A 12 8.89 1.79 -25.26
N PRO A 13 9.87 2.59 -25.69
CA PRO A 13 10.17 3.88 -25.08
C PRO A 13 9.06 4.94 -25.20
N ALA A 14 8.27 4.93 -26.28
CA ALA A 14 7.11 5.84 -26.43
C ALA A 14 6.00 5.49 -25.43
N VAL A 15 5.71 4.20 -25.25
CA VAL A 15 4.75 3.71 -24.23
C VAL A 15 5.27 4.04 -22.83
N LEU A 16 6.56 3.81 -22.57
CA LEU A 16 7.20 4.12 -21.29
C LEU A 16 7.07 5.60 -20.93
N GLY A 17 7.29 6.51 -21.89
CA GLY A 17 7.16 7.95 -21.67
C GLY A 17 5.75 8.38 -21.24
N ILE A 18 4.71 7.68 -21.70
CA ILE A 18 3.32 7.95 -21.36
C ILE A 18 2.98 7.44 -19.95
N VAL A 19 3.37 6.20 -19.63
CA VAL A 19 2.97 5.55 -18.36
C VAL A 19 3.94 5.79 -17.20
N TRP A 20 5.11 6.38 -17.45
CA TRP A 20 6.19 6.54 -16.46
C TRP A 20 5.71 7.09 -15.12
N ARG A 21 4.85 8.12 -15.13
CA ARG A 21 4.36 8.75 -13.89
C ARG A 21 3.53 7.78 -13.04
N ASN A 22 2.67 6.98 -13.65
CA ASN A 22 1.89 5.98 -12.92
C ASN A 22 2.79 4.83 -12.44
N GLN A 23 3.75 4.41 -13.26
CA GLN A 23 4.72 3.38 -12.86
C GLN A 23 5.57 3.84 -11.67
N ALA A 24 5.99 5.11 -11.64
CA ALA A 24 6.67 5.71 -10.50
C ALA A 24 5.81 5.71 -9.23
N VAL A 25 4.51 6.05 -9.35
CA VAL A 25 3.57 5.99 -8.21
C VAL A 25 3.42 4.57 -7.68
N ILE A 26 3.26 3.58 -8.56
CA ILE A 26 3.18 2.15 -8.18
C ILE A 26 4.48 1.73 -7.49
N PHE A 27 5.63 2.08 -8.07
CA PHE A 27 6.94 1.78 -7.51
C PHE A 27 7.11 2.35 -6.11
N VAL A 28 6.80 3.64 -5.90
CA VAL A 28 6.94 4.27 -4.59
C VAL A 28 6.00 3.63 -3.57
N ASN A 29 4.76 3.30 -3.95
CA ASN A 29 3.82 2.60 -3.07
C ASN A 29 4.35 1.23 -2.62
N PHE A 30 4.89 0.43 -3.56
CA PHE A 30 5.52 -0.85 -3.21
C PHE A 30 6.79 -0.66 -2.39
N PHE A 31 7.60 0.33 -2.71
CA PHE A 31 8.83 0.64 -1.98
C PHE A 31 8.53 0.97 -0.50
N ILE A 32 7.51 1.80 -0.23
CA ILE A 32 7.05 2.09 1.13
C ILE A 32 6.62 0.80 1.85
N THR A 33 5.87 -0.08 1.19
CA THR A 33 5.50 -1.37 1.77
C THR A 33 6.72 -2.20 2.10
N THR A 34 7.67 -2.36 1.19
CA THR A 34 8.86 -3.20 1.37
C THR A 34 9.76 -2.65 2.49
N LEU A 35 9.81 -1.34 2.70
CA LEU A 35 10.52 -0.75 3.83
C LEU A 35 9.85 -1.08 5.18
N CYS A 36 8.52 -1.17 5.19
CA CYS A 36 7.74 -1.36 6.44
C CYS A 36 7.49 -2.84 6.76
N TYR A 37 7.20 -3.65 5.75
CA TYR A 37 6.83 -5.05 5.83
C TYR A 37 8.00 -5.93 5.35
N PRO A 38 8.35 -7.01 6.07
CA PRO A 38 7.87 -7.39 7.40
C PRO A 38 8.63 -6.67 8.53
N GLY A 39 9.83 -6.13 8.25
CA GLY A 39 10.81 -5.76 9.29
C GLY A 39 10.31 -4.75 10.32
N LEU A 40 9.69 -3.66 9.88
CA LEU A 40 9.21 -2.60 10.76
C LEU A 40 8.01 -3.08 11.59
N ILE A 41 7.11 -3.87 11.00
CA ILE A 41 5.97 -4.47 11.71
C ILE A 41 6.45 -5.44 12.78
N THR A 42 7.45 -6.28 12.48
CA THR A 42 8.01 -7.21 13.48
C THR A 42 8.79 -6.50 14.59
N SER A 43 9.18 -5.24 14.39
CA SER A 43 9.88 -4.42 15.39
C SER A 43 8.92 -3.76 16.39
N VAL A 44 7.60 -3.88 16.19
CA VAL A 44 6.60 -3.34 17.12
C VAL A 44 6.61 -4.18 18.41
N PRO A 45 6.85 -3.58 19.58
CA PRO A 45 6.89 -4.31 20.84
C PRO A 45 5.48 -4.64 21.34
N CYS A 46 5.35 -5.78 22.03
CA CYS A 46 4.13 -6.14 22.76
C CYS A 46 4.16 -5.57 24.18
N ARG A 47 3.29 -4.60 24.47
CA ARG A 47 3.28 -3.84 25.72
C ARG A 47 2.28 -4.40 26.74
N GLN A 48 1.03 -4.66 26.34
CA GLN A 48 -0.08 -4.97 27.25
C GLN A 48 -0.47 -6.45 27.25
N PHE A 49 -0.45 -7.11 26.09
CA PHE A 49 -0.84 -8.51 25.96
C PHE A 49 0.30 -9.45 26.35
N VAL A 50 0.63 -9.48 27.65
CA VAL A 50 1.79 -10.24 28.19
C VAL A 50 1.76 -11.72 27.80
N ALA A 51 0.58 -12.32 27.66
CA ALA A 51 0.42 -13.70 27.19
C ALA A 51 0.90 -13.92 25.75
N LEU A 52 0.82 -12.89 24.89
CA LEU A 52 1.21 -12.92 23.49
C LEU A 52 2.67 -12.49 23.26
N ARG A 53 3.35 -12.04 24.33
CA ARG A 53 4.77 -11.68 24.29
C ARG A 53 5.66 -12.91 24.13
N HIS A 54 5.24 -14.05 24.65
CA HIS A 54 5.97 -15.31 24.52
C HIS A 54 5.99 -15.75 23.04
N GLU A 55 7.13 -16.26 22.56
CA GLU A 55 7.27 -16.81 21.19
C GLU A 55 6.91 -15.86 20.03
N HIS A 56 6.85 -14.54 20.26
CA HIS A 56 6.54 -13.55 19.21
C HIS A 56 5.16 -13.71 18.55
N TRP A 57 4.18 -14.26 19.26
CA TRP A 57 2.81 -14.41 18.76
C TRP A 57 2.15 -13.08 18.41
N PHE A 58 2.49 -12.00 19.13
CA PHE A 58 2.00 -10.66 18.82
C PHE A 58 2.42 -10.19 17.42
N GLN A 59 3.68 -10.37 17.04
CA GLN A 59 4.18 -10.03 15.71
C GLN A 59 3.48 -10.86 14.62
N THR A 60 3.27 -12.15 14.89
CA THR A 60 2.50 -13.02 13.99
C THR A 60 1.09 -12.49 13.78
N LEU A 61 0.39 -12.12 14.86
CA LEU A 61 -0.95 -11.54 14.76
C LEU A 61 -0.95 -10.21 13.98
N LEU A 62 0.02 -9.34 14.20
CA LEU A 62 0.17 -8.10 13.42
C LEU A 62 0.33 -8.37 11.92
N LEU A 63 1.15 -9.35 11.54
CA LEU A 63 1.33 -9.74 10.13
C LEU A 63 0.05 -10.35 9.54
N THR A 64 -0.69 -11.15 10.32
CA THR A 64 -1.98 -11.68 9.88
C THR A 64 -3.01 -10.58 9.70
N ALA A 65 -3.08 -9.62 10.63
CA ALA A 65 -3.98 -8.48 10.54
C ALA A 65 -3.67 -7.60 9.33
N PHE A 66 -2.38 -7.32 9.07
CA PHE A 66 -1.92 -6.66 7.86
C PHE A 66 -2.41 -7.39 6.61
N SER A 67 -2.19 -8.70 6.54
CA SER A 67 -2.50 -9.51 5.35
C SER A 67 -4.01 -9.61 5.10
N LEU A 68 -4.81 -9.81 6.15
CA LEU A 68 -6.26 -9.82 6.04
C LEU A 68 -6.79 -8.46 5.58
N ALA A 69 -6.30 -7.37 6.17
CA ALA A 69 -6.70 -6.04 5.78
C ALA A 69 -6.29 -5.71 4.33
N ASP A 70 -5.10 -6.13 3.88
CA ASP A 70 -4.65 -6.00 2.49
C ASP A 70 -5.60 -6.71 1.52
N ILE A 71 -5.98 -7.95 1.82
CA ILE A 71 -6.95 -8.70 1.03
C ILE A 71 -8.28 -7.94 0.94
N VAL A 72 -8.81 -7.47 2.07
CA VAL A 72 -10.05 -6.69 2.09
C VAL A 72 -9.93 -5.40 1.26
N GLY A 73 -8.81 -4.68 1.38
CA GLY A 73 -8.53 -3.47 0.60
C GLY A 73 -8.57 -3.71 -0.91
N ARG A 74 -8.05 -4.86 -1.37
CA ARG A 74 -8.09 -5.24 -2.80
C ARG A 74 -9.51 -5.47 -3.31
N PHE A 75 -10.39 -6.04 -2.50
CA PHE A 75 -11.80 -6.26 -2.87
C PHE A 75 -12.63 -4.96 -2.84
N MET A 76 -12.21 -3.96 -2.07
CA MET A 76 -12.90 -2.66 -1.98
C MET A 76 -12.58 -1.69 -3.12
N THR A 77 -11.76 -2.10 -4.10
CA THR A 77 -11.35 -1.28 -5.26
C THR A 77 -12.49 -0.87 -6.20
N HIS A 78 -13.66 -1.51 -6.07
CA HIS A 78 -14.86 -1.08 -6.79
C HIS A 78 -15.33 0.32 -6.36
N ILE A 79 -15.05 0.73 -5.12
CA ILE A 79 -15.31 2.07 -4.61
C ILE A 79 -14.09 2.92 -4.93
N ARG A 80 -14.12 3.70 -6.02
CA ARG A 80 -12.93 4.46 -6.47
C ARG A 80 -12.68 5.77 -5.71
N PHE A 81 -13.60 6.21 -4.84
CA PHE A 81 -13.55 7.50 -4.12
C PHE A 81 -13.09 8.71 -4.99
N GLY A 82 -13.43 8.72 -6.28
CA GLY A 82 -13.02 9.78 -7.21
C GLY A 82 -11.53 9.78 -7.58
N LEU A 83 -10.79 8.69 -7.38
CA LEU A 83 -9.41 8.56 -7.86
C LEU A 83 -9.38 8.27 -9.37
N TYR A 84 -8.58 9.05 -10.09
CA TYR A 84 -8.30 8.92 -11.52
C TYR A 84 -6.80 9.14 -11.80
N HIS A 85 -6.35 8.92 -13.04
CA HIS A 85 -4.92 8.96 -13.42
C HIS A 85 -4.21 10.29 -13.10
N GLY A 86 -4.96 11.39 -13.00
CA GLY A 86 -4.44 12.70 -12.60
C GLY A 86 -4.15 12.82 -11.11
N ASN A 87 -4.93 12.14 -10.25
CA ASN A 87 -4.89 12.29 -8.80
C ASN A 87 -4.31 11.07 -8.05
N ILE A 88 -3.84 10.05 -8.79
CA ILE A 88 -3.33 8.81 -8.19
C ILE A 88 -2.12 9.05 -7.27
N GLY A 89 -1.40 10.16 -7.44
CA GLY A 89 -0.31 10.57 -6.56
C GLY A 89 -0.71 10.80 -5.10
N VAL A 90 -1.99 11.10 -4.83
CA VAL A 90 -2.51 11.22 -3.45
C VAL A 90 -2.32 9.93 -2.66
N THR A 91 -2.37 8.77 -3.33
CA THR A 91 -2.11 7.47 -2.69
C THR A 91 -0.74 7.40 -2.04
N VAL A 92 0.29 7.96 -2.69
CA VAL A 92 1.65 8.02 -2.16
C VAL A 92 1.71 8.88 -0.92
N VAL A 93 1.06 10.05 -0.94
CA VAL A 93 1.05 10.99 0.19
C VAL A 93 0.35 10.38 1.40
N VAL A 94 -0.83 9.80 1.21
CA VAL A 94 -1.58 9.14 2.29
C VAL A 94 -0.76 8.01 2.90
N ARG A 95 -0.06 7.23 2.07
CA ARG A 95 0.78 6.13 2.55
C ARG A 95 2.06 6.59 3.23
N ALA A 96 2.69 7.64 2.71
CA ALA A 96 3.85 8.25 3.35
C ALA A 96 3.50 8.81 4.73
N ALA A 97 2.27 9.33 4.91
CA ALA A 97 1.78 9.80 6.21
C ALA A 97 1.56 8.67 7.25
N LEU A 98 1.40 7.41 6.82
CA LEU A 98 1.34 6.26 7.74
C LEU A 98 2.71 5.83 8.26
N PHE A 99 3.79 6.14 7.54
CA PHE A 99 5.15 5.82 7.96
C PHE A 99 5.53 6.42 9.33
N PRO A 100 5.33 7.74 9.60
CA PRO A 100 5.59 8.29 10.93
C PRO A 100 4.67 7.70 12.00
N LEU A 101 3.45 7.29 11.66
CA LEU A 101 2.52 6.64 12.58
C LEU A 101 3.01 5.24 12.98
N MET A 102 3.56 4.48 12.03
CA MET A 102 4.25 3.21 12.30
C MET A 102 5.47 3.41 13.20
N MET A 103 6.29 4.42 12.91
CA MET A 103 7.46 4.76 13.75
C MET A 103 7.04 5.17 15.17
N PHE A 104 5.92 5.88 15.32
CA PHE A 104 5.33 6.20 16.62
C PHE A 104 4.94 4.93 17.39
N CYS A 105 4.33 3.95 16.73
CA CYS A 105 3.95 2.68 17.38
C CYS A 105 5.17 1.88 17.87
N ILE A 106 6.32 2.01 17.20
CA ILE A 106 7.56 1.34 17.60
C ILE A 106 8.22 2.07 18.78
N ARG A 107 8.38 3.39 18.70
CA ARG A 107 9.18 4.17 19.66
C ARG A 107 8.43 4.71 20.86
N SER A 108 7.13 4.97 20.75
CA SER A 108 6.38 5.61 21.82
C SER A 108 5.87 4.59 22.83
N ASP A 109 6.12 4.84 24.12
CA ASP A 109 5.54 4.05 25.21
C ASP A 109 4.02 4.30 25.38
N LEU A 110 3.48 5.33 24.72
CA LEU A 110 2.04 5.64 24.72
C LEU A 110 1.24 4.78 23.73
N ALA A 111 1.90 4.10 22.79
CA ALA A 111 1.22 3.28 21.81
C ALA A 111 0.75 1.97 22.44
N THR A 112 -0.56 1.81 22.64
CA THR A 112 -1.16 0.56 23.10
C THR A 112 -1.07 -0.54 22.03
N ASP A 113 -1.21 -1.80 22.45
CA ASP A 113 -1.17 -2.94 21.52
C ASP A 113 -2.35 -2.87 20.54
N GLU A 114 -3.50 -2.36 20.98
CA GLU A 114 -4.69 -2.11 20.15
C GLU A 114 -4.44 -1.03 19.09
N ILE A 115 -3.82 0.09 19.46
CA ILE A 115 -3.45 1.14 18.50
C ILE A 115 -2.48 0.57 17.47
N SER A 116 -1.50 -0.22 17.91
CA SER A 116 -0.53 -0.86 17.01
C SER A 116 -1.24 -1.80 16.01
N MET A 117 -2.19 -2.61 16.48
CA MET A 117 -3.02 -3.47 15.62
C MET A 117 -3.85 -2.67 14.63
N LEU A 118 -4.49 -1.58 15.06
CA LEU A 118 -5.28 -0.71 14.20
C LEU A 118 -4.42 -0.02 13.13
N VAL A 119 -3.27 0.52 13.51
CA VAL A 119 -2.35 1.19 12.59
C VAL A 119 -1.78 0.21 11.56
N VAL A 120 -1.37 -0.98 11.98
CA VAL A 120 -0.87 -2.02 11.07
C VAL A 120 -1.97 -2.54 10.14
N SER A 121 -3.20 -2.71 10.65
CA SER A 121 -4.35 -3.09 9.83
C SER A 121 -4.70 -2.00 8.82
N ALA A 122 -4.71 -0.73 9.21
CA ALA A 122 -4.93 0.40 8.31
C ALA A 122 -3.83 0.50 7.25
N PHE A 123 -2.57 0.25 7.62
CA PHE A 123 -1.45 0.19 6.69
C PHE A 123 -1.61 -0.95 5.67
N GLY A 124 -2.05 -2.13 6.10
CA GLY A 124 -2.39 -3.25 5.23
C GLY A 124 -3.55 -2.95 4.28
N PHE A 125 -4.64 -2.42 4.82
CA PHE A 125 -5.80 -2.02 4.02
C PHE A 125 -5.45 -1.02 2.92
N LEU A 126 -4.75 0.06 3.28
CA LEU A 126 -4.32 1.07 2.33
C LEU A 126 -3.28 0.53 1.34
N ASN A 127 -2.49 -0.48 1.72
CA ASN A 127 -1.64 -1.18 0.77
C ASN A 127 -2.45 -1.87 -0.32
N GLY A 128 -3.38 -2.73 0.06
CA GLY A 128 -4.21 -3.48 -0.88
C GLY A 128 -5.05 -2.55 -1.76
N TYR A 129 -5.70 -1.56 -1.14
CA TYR A 129 -6.59 -0.64 -1.84
C TYR A 129 -5.84 0.30 -2.80
N CYS A 130 -4.83 1.04 -2.31
CA CYS A 130 -4.14 2.04 -3.14
C CYS A 130 -3.33 1.41 -4.28
N VAL A 131 -2.66 0.29 -4.03
CA VAL A 131 -1.85 -0.38 -5.06
C VAL A 131 -2.74 -0.95 -6.15
N SER A 132 -3.82 -1.62 -5.79
CA SER A 132 -4.74 -2.16 -6.78
C SER A 132 -5.40 -1.06 -7.61
N LEU A 133 -5.79 0.07 -7.01
CA LEU A 133 -6.29 1.20 -7.78
C LEU A 133 -5.23 1.81 -8.70
N ALA A 134 -3.99 1.95 -8.24
CA ALA A 134 -2.90 2.46 -9.08
C ALA A 134 -2.66 1.57 -10.31
N LEU A 135 -2.81 0.25 -10.16
CA LEU A 135 -2.72 -0.70 -11.28
C LEU A 135 -3.91 -0.58 -12.24
N ILE A 136 -5.14 -0.49 -11.73
CA ILE A 136 -6.36 -0.38 -12.56
C ILE A 136 -6.32 0.90 -13.40
N VAL A 137 -5.93 2.02 -12.79
CA VAL A 137 -5.95 3.35 -13.41
C VAL A 137 -4.89 3.51 -14.51
N VAL A 138 -3.87 2.64 -14.59
CA VAL A 138 -2.94 2.61 -15.73
C VAL A 138 -3.64 2.25 -17.03
N ASN A 139 -4.65 1.38 -16.99
CA ASN A 139 -5.41 0.98 -18.16
C ASN A 139 -6.38 2.09 -18.65
N ASP A 140 -6.62 3.10 -17.82
CA ASP A 140 -7.48 4.25 -18.13
C ASP A 140 -6.68 5.43 -18.73
N ILE A 141 -5.38 5.26 -19.02
CA ILE A 141 -4.55 6.28 -19.68
C ILE A 141 -4.89 6.30 -21.19
N PRO A 142 -5.24 7.47 -21.76
CA PRO A 142 -5.59 7.60 -23.18
C PRO A 142 -4.40 7.39 -24.13
#